data_AF-A0A7X6UT01-F1
#
_entry.id   AF-A0A7X6UT01-F1
#
_cell.length_a   1.000
_cell.length_b   1.000
_cell.length_c   1.000
_cell.angle_alpha   90.00
_cell.angle_beta   90.00
_cell.angle_gamma   90.00
#
_symmetry.space_group_name_H-M   'P 1'
#
loop_
_entity.id
_entity.type
_entity.pdbx_description
1 polymer ?
#
loop_
_entity_poly.entity_id
_entity_poly.type
_entity_poly.pdbx_seq_one_letter_code
_entity_poly.pdbx_strand_id
1 'polypeptide(L)'
;MPGLTRAAQDCHGRPIWISQPQTDSATAHWSLAFGEGVALICFSSDTNAMRQVIMAYDGRAPSMASAGHPELDQDAAIQDKGWWRWPAFGRAPKATTTLTYAIDHLDAEGLAATLRLEPAPHPQAPLALDLARGLDDRPILIALLPLDTILNLPGLARATPAWWQIVRQTLAAGALLDESQPLTFTLLSGPDGGGFGKEPWRMQVPALTIYMKVKRTDTIKPFINNLLDQLNARYRCGLIIDPSALRVGTTAIYTLEATAANWLATIEDRPAFAVDGQWLILSSNARSLLKLLKDPSTTASAGPQPRWQKNLSAHNPSMLIWADLDICGRALQLPLTGLRALRSTPAAPPAASGAMIPTIKTWLEDVRPLKTGRLWMEAEGAAPRLHLEIGSQPERGVSFP
;
A
#
# COMPACT_ATOMS: atom_id res chain seq x y z
N MET A 1 -17.66 -31.32 -19.50
CA MET A 1 -17.89 -30.03 -18.82
C MET A 1 -17.87 -28.93 -19.88
N PRO A 2 -18.79 -27.96 -19.86
CA PRO A 2 -18.76 -26.84 -20.82
C PRO A 2 -17.42 -26.09 -20.75
N GLY A 3 -16.78 -25.83 -21.89
CA GLY A 3 -15.51 -25.08 -21.94
C GLY A 3 -14.24 -25.85 -21.54
N LEU A 4 -14.35 -27.16 -21.28
CA LEU A 4 -13.22 -28.05 -20.98
C LEU A 4 -13.13 -29.16 -22.04
N THR A 5 -11.98 -29.29 -22.68
CA THR A 5 -11.66 -30.39 -23.59
C THR A 5 -10.84 -31.44 -22.85
N ARG A 6 -11.14 -32.71 -23.06
CA ARG A 6 -10.31 -33.78 -22.49
C ARG A 6 -8.99 -33.85 -23.27
N ALA A 7 -7.86 -33.87 -22.56
CA ALA A 7 -6.57 -34.12 -23.17
C ALA A 7 -6.55 -35.51 -23.82
N ALA A 8 -5.84 -35.67 -24.94
CA ALA A 8 -5.79 -36.93 -25.68
C ALA A 8 -5.11 -38.09 -24.92
N GLN A 9 -4.40 -37.79 -23.84
CA GLN A 9 -3.61 -38.74 -23.07
C GLN A 9 -3.83 -38.47 -21.58
N ASP A 10 -4.34 -39.49 -20.89
CA ASP A 10 -4.49 -39.51 -19.44
C ASP A 10 -3.12 -39.74 -18.76
N CYS A 11 -2.99 -39.39 -17.48
CA CYS A 11 -1.80 -39.68 -16.69
C CYS A 11 -2.16 -40.68 -15.59
N HIS A 12 -1.60 -41.90 -15.66
CA HIS A 12 -1.86 -42.98 -14.69
C HIS A 12 -3.35 -43.25 -14.43
N GLY A 13 -4.17 -43.23 -15.49
CA GLY A 13 -5.61 -43.47 -15.41
C GLY A 13 -6.43 -42.26 -14.93
N ARG A 14 -5.79 -41.11 -14.66
CA ARG A 14 -6.49 -39.86 -14.34
C ARG A 14 -6.74 -39.04 -15.60
N PRO A 15 -8.01 -38.73 -15.93
CA PRO A 15 -8.32 -37.87 -17.05
C PRO A 15 -7.87 -36.44 -16.76
N ILE A 16 -7.24 -35.83 -17.75
CA ILE A 16 -6.82 -34.42 -17.72
C ILE A 16 -7.80 -33.62 -18.58
N TRP A 17 -8.32 -32.54 -18.02
CA TRP A 17 -9.21 -31.60 -18.70
C TRP A 17 -8.47 -30.29 -18.93
N ILE A 18 -8.57 -29.73 -20.13
CA ILE A 18 -7.89 -28.51 -20.54
C ILE A 18 -8.93 -27.44 -20.86
N SER A 19 -8.73 -26.23 -20.35
CA SER A 19 -9.46 -25.04 -20.75
C SER A 19 -8.48 -24.00 -21.25
N GLN A 20 -8.73 -23.48 -22.46
CA GLN A 20 -8.02 -22.31 -22.94
C GLN A 20 -8.72 -21.07 -22.39
N PRO A 21 -8.05 -20.25 -21.55
CA PRO A 21 -8.63 -18.99 -21.13
C PRO A 21 -8.77 -18.06 -22.33
N GLN A 22 -9.89 -17.32 -22.38
CA GLN A 22 -10.06 -16.20 -23.32
C GLN A 22 -9.23 -14.99 -22.85
N THR A 23 -7.92 -15.15 -22.82
CA THR A 23 -6.97 -14.09 -22.44
C THR A 23 -5.91 -13.92 -23.54
N ASP A 24 -5.33 -12.73 -23.66
CA ASP A 24 -4.36 -12.33 -24.70
C ASP A 24 -3.12 -13.23 -24.85
N SER A 25 -2.87 -14.14 -23.90
CA SER A 25 -1.85 -15.17 -24.01
C SER A 25 -2.41 -16.39 -24.75
N ALA A 26 -2.19 -16.43 -26.07
CA ALA A 26 -2.61 -17.55 -26.93
C ALA A 26 -1.91 -18.90 -26.62
N THR A 27 -1.01 -18.95 -25.65
CA THR A 27 -0.15 -20.12 -25.36
C THR A 27 -0.38 -20.75 -24.00
N ALA A 28 -0.90 -20.01 -23.01
CA ALA A 28 -1.16 -20.54 -21.67
C ALA A 28 -2.57 -21.17 -21.58
N HIS A 29 -2.68 -22.26 -20.82
CA HIS A 29 -3.94 -22.98 -20.62
C HIS A 29 -4.08 -23.46 -19.17
N TRP A 30 -5.33 -23.60 -18.74
CA TRP A 30 -5.67 -24.27 -17.49
C TRP A 30 -5.80 -25.76 -17.75
N SER A 31 -5.18 -26.57 -16.90
CA SER A 31 -5.38 -28.00 -16.84
C SER A 31 -5.96 -28.38 -15.48
N LEU A 32 -6.87 -29.36 -15.47
CA LEU A 32 -7.57 -29.86 -14.29
C LEU A 32 -7.52 -31.40 -14.27
N ALA A 33 -7.21 -31.96 -13.12
CA ALA A 33 -7.32 -33.38 -12.83
C ALA A 33 -7.88 -33.59 -11.42
N PHE A 34 -8.47 -34.76 -11.17
CA PHE A 34 -8.99 -35.13 -9.86
C PHE A 34 -8.26 -36.37 -9.34
N GLY A 35 -7.90 -36.39 -8.06
CA GLY A 35 -7.27 -37.53 -7.39
C GLY A 35 -7.64 -37.57 -5.93
N GLU A 36 -8.09 -38.73 -5.42
CA GLU A 36 -8.33 -39.01 -3.99
C GLU A 36 -8.98 -37.86 -3.18
N GLY A 37 -10.04 -37.25 -3.71
CA GLY A 37 -10.76 -36.15 -3.05
C GLY A 37 -10.13 -34.76 -3.20
N VAL A 38 -9.03 -34.65 -3.95
CA VAL A 38 -8.31 -33.40 -4.26
C VAL A 38 -8.52 -33.01 -5.72
N ALA A 39 -8.69 -31.71 -5.96
CA ALA A 39 -8.64 -31.11 -7.29
C ALA A 39 -7.24 -30.56 -7.57
N LEU A 40 -6.61 -31.04 -8.63
CA LEU A 40 -5.31 -30.58 -9.10
C LEU A 40 -5.51 -29.59 -10.24
N ILE A 41 -5.03 -28.36 -10.08
CA ILE A 41 -5.17 -27.29 -11.06
C ILE A 41 -3.78 -26.80 -11.46
N CYS A 42 -3.51 -26.70 -12.76
CA CYS A 42 -2.25 -26.22 -13.29
C CYS A 42 -2.50 -25.15 -14.36
N PHE A 43 -1.84 -24.00 -14.24
CA PHE A 43 -1.83 -22.97 -15.28
C PHE A 43 -0.44 -22.90 -15.90
N SER A 44 -0.33 -23.26 -17.19
CA SER A 44 0.97 -23.35 -17.86
C SER A 44 0.84 -23.17 -19.37
N SER A 45 1.92 -22.75 -20.03
CA SER A 45 2.05 -22.86 -21.48
C SER A 45 2.56 -24.23 -21.93
N ASP A 46 3.13 -25.03 -21.02
CA ASP A 46 3.55 -26.39 -21.29
C ASP A 46 2.38 -27.37 -21.11
N THR A 47 2.02 -28.05 -22.19
CA THR A 47 0.94 -29.04 -22.24
C THR A 47 1.21 -30.29 -21.40
N ASN A 48 2.46 -30.52 -20.99
CA ASN A 48 2.84 -31.63 -20.11
C ASN A 48 2.88 -31.25 -18.62
N ALA A 49 2.68 -29.98 -18.26
CA ALA A 49 2.84 -29.51 -16.88
C ALA A 49 1.91 -30.23 -15.90
N MET A 50 0.64 -30.47 -16.27
CA MET A 50 -0.29 -31.21 -15.42
C MET A 50 0.16 -32.66 -15.16
N ARG A 51 0.84 -33.30 -16.10
CA ARG A 51 1.38 -34.65 -15.87
C ARG A 51 2.47 -34.63 -14.81
N GLN A 52 3.33 -33.60 -14.84
CA GLN A 52 4.36 -33.44 -13.82
C GLN A 52 3.72 -33.22 -12.44
N VAL A 53 2.64 -32.43 -12.37
CA VAL A 53 1.85 -32.25 -11.13
C VAL A 53 1.28 -33.58 -10.63
N ILE A 54 0.67 -34.38 -11.51
CA ILE A 54 0.12 -35.71 -11.15
C ILE A 54 1.23 -36.67 -10.72
N MET A 55 2.34 -36.75 -11.45
CA MET A 55 3.47 -37.60 -11.10
C MET A 55 4.11 -37.20 -9.77
N ALA A 56 4.19 -35.90 -9.47
CA ALA A 56 4.66 -35.40 -8.18
C ALA A 56 3.69 -35.72 -7.04
N TYR A 57 2.39 -35.55 -7.27
CA TYR A 57 1.33 -35.91 -6.31
C TYR A 57 1.35 -37.41 -5.99
N ASP A 58 1.54 -38.26 -7.00
CA ASP A 58 1.63 -39.71 -6.85
C ASP A 58 2.99 -40.19 -6.28
N GLY A 59 3.91 -39.27 -5.96
CA GLY A 59 5.26 -39.58 -5.45
C GLY A 59 6.19 -40.25 -6.46
N ARG A 60 5.87 -40.20 -7.76
CA ARG A 60 6.61 -40.87 -8.85
C ARG A 60 7.62 -39.97 -9.55
N ALA A 61 7.42 -38.67 -9.47
CA ALA A 61 8.43 -37.68 -9.80
C ALA A 61 8.82 -36.95 -8.51
N PRO A 62 10.06 -36.45 -8.39
CA PRO A 62 10.40 -35.54 -7.33
C PRO A 62 9.39 -34.39 -7.35
N SER A 63 8.79 -34.07 -6.21
CA SER A 63 7.99 -32.86 -6.09
C SER A 63 8.82 -31.69 -6.57
N MET A 64 8.20 -30.69 -7.21
CA MET A 64 8.88 -29.42 -7.50
C MET A 64 9.66 -28.97 -6.26
N ALA A 65 9.12 -29.16 -5.04
CA ALA A 65 9.77 -28.97 -3.73
C ALA A 65 11.26 -29.42 -3.61
N SER A 66 11.68 -30.44 -4.37
CA SER A 66 13.05 -30.95 -4.42
C SER A 66 14.02 -30.13 -5.29
N ALA A 67 13.53 -29.20 -6.11
CA ALA A 67 14.30 -28.39 -7.05
C ALA A 67 14.86 -27.07 -6.46
N GLY A 68 15.10 -27.01 -5.14
CA GLY A 68 15.63 -25.81 -4.47
C GLY A 68 14.52 -24.82 -4.11
N HIS A 69 13.64 -25.25 -3.19
CA HIS A 69 12.59 -24.40 -2.64
C HIS A 69 13.12 -23.62 -1.44
N PRO A 70 12.56 -22.41 -1.19
CA PRO A 70 12.84 -21.74 0.06
C PRO A 70 12.37 -22.63 1.21
N GLU A 71 13.14 -22.68 2.29
CA GLU A 71 12.73 -23.35 3.51
C GLU A 71 11.45 -22.66 4.03
N LEU A 72 10.33 -23.38 3.94
CA LEU A 72 9.05 -22.96 4.48
C LEU A 72 9.02 -23.24 5.97
N ASP A 73 8.30 -22.40 6.71
CA ASP A 73 8.13 -22.60 8.15
C ASP A 73 7.51 -23.98 8.42
N GLN A 74 8.06 -24.71 9.38
CA GLN A 74 7.68 -26.08 9.70
C GLN A 74 6.82 -26.17 10.96
N ASP A 75 6.45 -25.04 11.56
CA ASP A 75 5.56 -25.04 12.72
C ASP A 75 4.23 -25.74 12.39
N ALA A 76 3.87 -26.70 13.24
CA ALA A 76 2.65 -27.49 13.13
C ALA A 76 1.38 -26.68 13.44
N ALA A 77 1.53 -25.50 14.07
CA ALA A 77 0.42 -24.58 14.36
C ALA A 77 -0.04 -23.78 13.13
N ILE A 78 0.72 -23.77 12.03
CA ILE A 78 0.40 -23.02 10.81
C ILE A 78 -0.72 -23.73 10.04
N GLN A 79 -1.79 -23.00 9.70
CA GLN A 79 -2.93 -23.54 8.96
C GLN A 79 -2.63 -23.78 7.48
N ASP A 80 -1.93 -22.86 6.84
CA ASP A 80 -1.54 -22.96 5.43
C ASP A 80 -0.21 -22.28 5.15
N LYS A 81 0.53 -22.77 4.16
CA LYS A 81 1.84 -22.22 3.78
C LYS A 81 2.15 -22.46 2.32
N GLY A 82 2.89 -21.52 1.76
CA GLY A 82 3.32 -21.65 0.38
C GLY A 82 4.34 -20.61 -0.01
N TRP A 83 4.62 -20.59 -1.30
CA TRP A 83 5.56 -19.64 -1.86
C TRP A 83 5.16 -19.29 -3.29
N TRP A 84 5.55 -18.10 -3.70
CA TRP A 84 5.42 -17.59 -5.05
C TRP A 84 6.79 -17.10 -5.49
N ARG A 85 7.31 -17.62 -6.61
CA ARG A 85 8.53 -17.10 -7.25
C ARG A 85 8.21 -16.38 -8.55
N TRP A 86 8.75 -15.17 -8.74
CA TRP A 86 8.66 -14.40 -9.98
C TRP A 86 10.01 -13.81 -10.36
N PRO A 87 10.24 -13.40 -11.63
CA PRO A 87 11.45 -12.69 -12.01
C PRO A 87 11.59 -11.38 -11.23
N ALA A 88 12.74 -11.15 -10.61
CA ALA A 88 13.00 -9.95 -9.83
C ALA A 88 12.93 -8.71 -10.74
N PHE A 89 12.09 -7.74 -10.35
CA PHE A 89 11.91 -6.52 -11.12
C PHE A 89 13.17 -5.65 -11.06
N GLY A 90 13.69 -5.24 -12.23
CA GLY A 90 14.80 -4.28 -12.33
C GLY A 90 16.19 -4.84 -11.96
N ARG A 91 16.31 -6.15 -11.70
CA ARG A 91 17.60 -6.83 -11.48
C ARG A 91 18.05 -7.57 -12.74
N ALA A 92 19.27 -8.12 -12.71
CA ALA A 92 19.84 -8.92 -13.79
C ALA A 92 18.83 -9.96 -14.33
N PRO A 93 18.84 -10.31 -15.63
CA PRO A 93 17.80 -11.10 -16.31
C PRO A 93 17.56 -12.54 -15.79
N LYS A 94 18.23 -12.96 -14.70
CA LYS A 94 18.02 -14.25 -14.01
C LYS A 94 17.73 -14.11 -12.51
N ALA A 95 17.71 -12.90 -11.95
CA ALA A 95 17.34 -12.71 -10.56
C ALA A 95 15.85 -13.05 -10.39
N THR A 96 15.53 -13.82 -9.37
CA THR A 96 14.14 -14.14 -8.99
C THR A 96 13.85 -13.55 -7.62
N THR A 97 12.61 -13.13 -7.42
CA THR A 97 12.06 -12.81 -6.11
C THR A 97 11.12 -13.93 -5.70
N THR A 98 11.29 -14.44 -4.49
CA THR A 98 10.44 -15.46 -3.89
C THR A 98 9.73 -14.85 -2.69
N LEU A 99 8.40 -14.83 -2.70
CA LEU A 99 7.57 -14.63 -1.53
C LEU A 99 7.32 -16.00 -0.91
N THR A 100 7.54 -16.13 0.38
CA THR A 100 7.03 -17.23 1.19
C THR A 100 5.95 -16.68 2.10
N TYR A 101 4.92 -17.47 2.36
CA TYR A 101 3.84 -17.11 3.27
C TYR A 101 3.54 -18.27 4.22
N ALA A 102 3.18 -17.92 5.44
CA ALA A 102 2.58 -18.78 6.45
C ALA A 102 1.32 -18.09 6.96
N ILE A 103 0.19 -18.79 6.93
CA ILE A 103 -1.10 -18.33 7.45
C ILE A 103 -1.28 -19.01 8.80
N ASP A 104 -1.13 -18.23 9.86
CA ASP A 104 -1.27 -18.68 11.24
C ASP A 104 -2.76 -18.87 11.60
N HIS A 105 -3.61 -18.02 11.02
CA HIS A 105 -5.04 -18.01 11.29
C HIS A 105 -5.81 -17.45 10.11
N LEU A 106 -6.85 -18.16 9.65
CA LEU A 106 -7.80 -17.69 8.66
C LEU A 106 -9.21 -18.21 8.98
N ASP A 107 -10.09 -17.30 9.37
CA ASP A 107 -11.50 -17.60 9.62
C ASP A 107 -12.41 -16.42 9.22
N ALA A 108 -13.68 -16.45 9.66
CA ALA A 108 -14.64 -15.38 9.39
C ALA A 108 -14.37 -14.09 10.18
N GLU A 109 -13.56 -14.15 11.24
CA GLU A 109 -13.27 -13.04 12.14
C GLU A 109 -11.93 -12.35 11.82
N GLY A 110 -11.01 -13.04 11.15
CA GLY A 110 -9.73 -12.46 10.77
C GLY A 110 -8.74 -13.35 10.00
N LEU A 111 -7.61 -12.73 9.69
CA LEU A 111 -6.43 -13.30 9.05
C LEU A 111 -5.19 -12.90 9.85
N ALA A 112 -4.33 -13.85 10.19
CA ALA A 112 -2.96 -13.60 10.64
C ALA A 112 -2.01 -14.37 9.73
N ALA A 113 -1.03 -13.67 9.16
CA ALA A 113 -0.06 -14.27 8.25
C ALA A 113 1.32 -13.62 8.36
N THR A 114 2.34 -14.46 8.22
CA THR A 114 3.73 -14.04 8.10
C THR A 114 4.18 -14.20 6.65
N LEU A 115 4.78 -13.15 6.09
CA LEU A 115 5.27 -13.06 4.73
C LEU A 115 6.78 -12.81 4.76
N ARG A 116 7.54 -13.52 3.92
CA ARG A 116 8.98 -13.29 3.76
C ARG A 116 9.33 -13.17 2.29
N LEU A 117 10.05 -12.11 1.95
CA LEU A 117 10.54 -11.83 0.61
C LEU A 117 12.02 -12.17 0.51
N GLU A 118 12.39 -12.92 -0.53
CA GLU A 118 13.75 -13.28 -0.87
C GLU A 118 14.07 -12.84 -2.30
N PRO A 119 15.19 -12.18 -2.59
CA PRO A 119 16.13 -11.65 -1.61
C PRO A 119 15.46 -10.58 -0.74
N ALA A 120 15.81 -10.59 0.54
CA ALA A 120 15.34 -9.65 1.53
C ALA A 120 15.48 -8.21 1.04
N PRO A 121 14.48 -7.34 1.31
CA PRO A 121 14.74 -5.90 1.28
C PRO A 121 15.87 -5.58 2.28
N HIS A 122 16.59 -4.48 2.05
CA HIS A 122 17.71 -4.10 2.91
C HIS A 122 17.26 -4.04 4.38
N PRO A 123 18.12 -4.43 5.34
CA PRO A 123 17.83 -4.29 6.76
C PRO A 123 17.48 -2.84 7.06
N GLN A 124 16.40 -2.62 7.81
CA GLN A 124 15.94 -1.28 8.16
C GLN A 124 15.99 -1.10 9.66
N ALA A 125 16.52 0.04 10.09
CA ALA A 125 16.53 0.40 11.50
C ALA A 125 15.08 0.45 12.04
N PRO A 126 14.88 0.19 13.33
CA PRO A 126 13.57 0.33 13.94
C PRO A 126 13.02 1.74 13.78
N LEU A 127 11.70 1.84 13.62
CA LEU A 127 11.00 3.11 13.53
C LEU A 127 11.11 3.86 14.86
N ALA A 128 11.90 4.92 14.90
CA ALA A 128 11.88 5.92 15.96
C ALA A 128 11.04 7.11 15.49
N LEU A 129 9.79 7.19 15.94
CA LEU A 129 8.87 8.26 15.54
C LEU A 129 8.80 9.35 16.62
N ASP A 130 9.42 10.48 16.32
CA ASP A 130 9.34 11.70 17.13
C ASP A 130 8.42 12.73 16.46
N LEU A 131 7.16 12.34 16.22
CA LEU A 131 6.17 13.27 15.72
C LEU A 131 5.85 14.28 16.83
N ALA A 132 6.34 15.51 16.65
CA ALA A 132 6.09 16.63 17.55
C ALA A 132 4.59 16.92 17.77
N ARG A 133 3.73 16.37 16.90
CA ARG A 133 2.27 16.44 17.03
C ARG A 133 1.67 15.06 17.26
N GLY A 134 1.10 14.88 18.44
CA GLY A 134 0.22 13.77 18.80
C GLY A 134 -0.96 13.69 17.83
N LEU A 135 -0.84 12.84 16.80
CA LEU A 135 -1.93 12.53 15.87
C LEU A 135 -3.12 11.90 16.59
N ASP A 136 -2.91 11.39 17.81
CA ASP A 136 -3.89 10.66 18.62
C ASP A 136 -4.57 9.56 17.79
N ASP A 137 -5.81 9.20 18.11
CA ASP A 137 -6.59 8.22 17.35
C ASP A 137 -7.32 8.86 16.14
N ARG A 138 -6.90 10.04 15.67
CA ARG A 138 -7.55 10.75 14.55
C ARG A 138 -7.36 10.09 13.18
N PRO A 139 -6.15 9.59 12.82
CA PRO A 139 -5.97 8.93 11.53
C PRO A 139 -6.81 7.67 11.44
N ILE A 140 -7.49 7.51 10.31
CA ILE A 140 -8.18 6.26 9.96
C ILE A 140 -7.24 5.27 9.28
N LEU A 141 -6.15 5.77 8.72
CA LEU A 141 -5.03 5.00 8.21
C LEU A 141 -3.74 5.75 8.53
N ILE A 142 -2.72 5.01 8.96
CA ILE A 142 -1.35 5.50 9.09
C ILE A 142 -0.39 4.53 8.42
N ALA A 143 0.57 5.05 7.66
CA ALA A 143 1.67 4.28 7.11
C ALA A 143 2.99 4.99 7.44
N LEU A 144 3.88 4.28 8.12
CA LEU A 144 5.21 4.69 8.54
C LEU A 144 6.20 3.88 7.73
N LEU A 145 6.77 4.55 6.74
CA LEU A 145 7.58 3.91 5.71
C LEU A 145 8.96 4.59 5.68
N PRO A 146 10.06 3.83 5.80
CA PRO A 146 11.39 4.38 5.58
C PRO A 146 11.51 4.96 4.17
N LEU A 147 12.26 6.07 4.05
CA LEU A 147 12.43 6.76 2.77
C LEU A 147 12.97 5.80 1.69
N ASP A 148 13.93 4.95 2.05
CA ASP A 148 14.49 3.95 1.15
C ASP A 148 13.45 2.97 0.61
N THR A 149 12.46 2.57 1.41
CA THR A 149 11.36 1.71 0.95
C THR A 149 10.58 2.40 -0.16
N ILE A 150 10.27 3.69 0.01
CA ILE A 150 9.47 4.48 -0.94
C ILE A 150 10.25 4.73 -2.23
N LEU A 151 11.53 5.09 -2.12
CA LEU A 151 12.37 5.38 -3.28
C LEU A 151 12.65 4.11 -4.12
N ASN A 152 12.76 2.96 -3.46
CA ASN A 152 13.16 1.69 -4.08
C ASN A 152 12.01 0.72 -4.34
N LEU A 153 10.74 1.12 -4.14
CA LEU A 153 9.58 0.22 -4.22
C LEU A 153 9.55 -0.54 -5.57
N PRO A 154 9.85 -1.86 -5.56
CA PRO A 154 10.12 -2.65 -6.76
C PRO A 154 8.80 -3.07 -7.41
N GLY A 155 8.18 -2.14 -8.13
CA GLY A 155 6.90 -2.32 -8.81
C GLY A 155 6.45 -1.05 -9.51
N LEU A 156 6.89 0.10 -9.00
CA LEU A 156 6.66 1.38 -9.65
C LEU A 156 7.51 1.51 -10.94
N ALA A 157 8.74 0.99 -11.02
CA ALA A 157 9.68 1.33 -12.09
C ALA A 157 9.23 1.15 -13.57
N ARG A 158 8.24 0.29 -13.89
CA ARG A 158 7.74 0.11 -15.28
C ARG A 158 6.44 0.85 -15.60
N ALA A 159 5.64 1.19 -14.60
CA ALA A 159 4.35 1.89 -14.75
C ALA A 159 4.27 3.17 -13.91
N THR A 160 5.41 3.61 -13.38
CA THR A 160 5.50 4.76 -12.50
C THR A 160 5.14 6.00 -13.30
N PRO A 161 4.07 6.71 -12.92
CA PRO A 161 3.72 7.96 -13.56
C PRO A 161 4.91 8.92 -13.55
N ALA A 162 5.15 9.66 -14.62
CA ALA A 162 6.32 10.54 -14.71
C ALA A 162 6.36 11.60 -13.59
N TRP A 163 5.24 11.91 -12.92
CA TRP A 163 5.19 12.82 -11.79
C TRP A 163 5.88 12.21 -10.57
N TRP A 164 5.75 10.90 -10.36
CA TRP A 164 6.46 10.21 -9.28
C TRP A 164 7.95 10.12 -9.56
N GLN A 165 8.35 9.99 -10.83
CA GLN A 165 9.78 10.06 -11.18
C GLN A 165 10.39 11.41 -10.82
N ILE A 166 9.67 12.49 -11.12
CA ILE A 166 10.05 13.86 -10.72
C ILE A 166 10.17 13.94 -9.20
N VAL A 167 9.10 13.61 -8.46
CA VAL A 167 9.10 13.61 -6.99
C VAL A 167 10.26 12.80 -6.42
N ARG A 168 10.49 11.59 -6.92
CA ARG A 168 11.57 10.70 -6.48
C ARG A 168 12.95 11.32 -6.73
N GLN A 169 13.18 11.89 -7.91
CA GLN A 169 14.44 12.55 -8.26
C GLN A 169 14.66 13.80 -7.40
N THR A 170 13.63 14.60 -7.17
CA THR A 170 13.75 15.80 -6.34
C THR A 170 14.01 15.43 -4.87
N LEU A 171 13.35 14.40 -4.34
CA LEU A 171 13.57 13.89 -2.98
C LEU A 171 14.98 13.29 -2.83
N ALA A 172 15.46 12.52 -3.81
CA ALA A 172 16.80 11.93 -3.78
C ALA A 172 17.93 12.96 -3.96
N ALA A 173 17.69 14.01 -4.77
CA ALA A 173 18.68 15.08 -4.98
C ALA A 173 18.71 16.08 -3.83
N GLY A 174 17.60 16.24 -3.11
CA GLY A 174 17.49 17.14 -1.97
C GLY A 174 17.94 16.44 -0.69
N ALA A 175 19.13 16.77 -0.17
CA ALA A 175 19.56 16.43 1.20
C ALA A 175 18.73 17.15 2.30
N LEU A 176 17.45 17.40 2.01
CA LEU A 176 16.48 18.12 2.81
C LEU A 176 15.94 17.26 3.94
N LEU A 177 15.74 15.97 3.68
CA LEU A 177 15.11 15.04 4.60
C LEU A 177 16.10 14.49 5.63
N ASP A 178 15.59 14.26 6.83
CA ASP A 178 16.25 13.41 7.82
C ASP A 178 15.92 11.95 7.52
N GLU A 179 16.85 11.26 6.86
CA GLU A 179 16.71 9.86 6.43
C GLU A 179 16.59 8.89 7.62
N SER A 180 16.96 9.32 8.82
CA SER A 180 16.77 8.53 10.04
C SER A 180 15.30 8.46 10.49
N GLN A 181 14.42 9.24 9.87
CA GLN A 181 13.01 9.32 10.22
C GLN A 181 12.13 8.79 9.09
N PRO A 182 11.09 8.02 9.42
CA PRO A 182 10.16 7.53 8.41
C PRO A 182 9.33 8.66 7.82
N LEU A 183 8.90 8.48 6.57
CA LEU A 183 7.77 9.23 6.06
C LEU A 183 6.49 8.70 6.70
N THR A 184 5.70 9.61 7.24
CA THR A 184 4.40 9.29 7.81
C THR A 184 3.32 9.71 6.84
N PHE A 185 2.53 8.77 6.36
CA PHE A 185 1.30 9.03 5.61
C PHE A 185 0.14 8.81 6.56
N THR A 186 -0.80 9.75 6.58
CA THR A 186 -2.04 9.60 7.33
C THR A 186 -3.21 9.89 6.43
N LEU A 187 -4.28 9.11 6.58
CA LEU A 187 -5.58 9.44 6.03
C LEU A 187 -6.47 9.95 7.17
N LEU A 188 -6.96 11.17 7.06
CA LEU A 188 -7.87 11.81 8.00
C LEU A 188 -9.28 11.84 7.40
N SER A 189 -10.32 11.64 8.20
CA SER A 189 -11.71 11.66 7.70
C SER A 189 -12.65 12.40 8.65
N GLY A 190 -13.92 12.55 8.25
CA GLY A 190 -14.92 13.22 9.08
C GLY A 190 -14.55 14.69 9.36
N PRO A 191 -14.59 15.13 10.63
CA PRO A 191 -14.24 16.51 11.01
C PRO A 191 -12.84 16.93 10.58
N ASP A 192 -11.86 16.03 10.57
CA ASP A 192 -10.46 16.31 10.21
C ASP A 192 -10.18 16.12 8.72
N GLY A 193 -11.17 15.62 7.97
CA GLY A 193 -11.10 15.44 6.52
C GLY A 193 -11.17 16.75 5.72
N GLY A 194 -10.99 16.59 4.41
CA GLY A 194 -11.20 17.63 3.41
C GLY A 194 -12.65 17.71 2.98
N GLY A 195 -12.89 18.40 1.87
CA GLY A 195 -14.20 18.38 1.24
C GLY A 195 -14.19 18.88 -0.19
N PHE A 196 -15.20 18.46 -0.94
CA PHE A 196 -15.43 18.82 -2.33
C PHE A 196 -16.77 19.54 -2.46
N GLY A 197 -16.77 20.66 -3.19
CA GLY A 197 -17.95 21.51 -3.39
C GLY A 197 -18.14 22.59 -2.31
N LYS A 198 -19.15 23.44 -2.54
CA LYS A 198 -19.46 24.62 -1.74
C LYS A 198 -20.42 24.31 -0.60
N GLU A 199 -20.31 25.09 0.46
CA GLU A 199 -21.33 25.13 1.51
C GLU A 199 -22.68 25.57 0.95
N PRO A 200 -23.81 25.02 1.43
CA PRO A 200 -23.94 23.98 2.46
C PRO A 200 -23.87 22.52 1.94
N TRP A 201 -23.65 22.33 0.64
CA TRP A 201 -23.70 21.00 -0.03
C TRP A 201 -22.34 20.31 -0.13
N ARG A 202 -21.40 20.71 0.72
CA ARG A 202 -20.02 20.25 0.67
C ARG A 202 -19.95 18.78 1.03
N MET A 203 -19.42 17.97 0.13
CA MET A 203 -19.18 16.56 0.38
C MET A 203 -17.88 16.39 1.16
N GLN A 204 -17.92 15.66 2.27
CA GLN A 204 -16.70 15.32 3.01
C GLN A 204 -15.91 14.26 2.25
N VAL A 205 -14.60 14.47 2.15
CA VAL A 205 -13.67 13.49 1.57
C VAL A 205 -12.48 13.32 2.52
N PRO A 206 -11.90 12.12 2.61
CA PRO A 206 -10.71 11.91 3.42
C PRO A 206 -9.55 12.73 2.86
N ALA A 207 -8.75 13.29 3.76
CA ALA A 207 -7.55 14.05 3.43
C ALA A 207 -6.31 13.19 3.63
N LEU A 208 -5.47 13.09 2.60
CA LEU A 208 -4.15 12.49 2.70
C LEU A 208 -3.18 13.55 3.21
N THR A 209 -2.51 13.27 4.32
CA THR A 209 -1.47 14.12 4.89
C THR A 209 -0.17 13.34 4.99
N ILE A 210 0.94 14.00 4.67
CA ILE A 210 2.29 13.42 4.67
C ILE A 210 3.16 14.27 5.58
N TYR A 211 3.86 13.62 6.50
CA TYR A 211 4.82 14.25 7.40
C TYR A 211 6.22 13.79 7.05
N MET A 212 7.12 14.76 6.93
CA MET A 212 8.53 14.55 6.62
C MET A 212 9.37 15.38 7.57
N LYS A 213 10.30 14.74 8.30
CA LYS A 213 11.27 15.48 9.10
C LYS A 213 12.34 16.06 8.17
N VAL A 214 12.59 17.35 8.33
CA VAL A 214 13.49 18.13 7.48
C VAL A 214 14.67 18.67 8.28
N LYS A 215 15.86 18.60 7.70
CA LYS A 215 17.10 19.12 8.30
C LYS A 215 17.11 20.65 8.32
N ARG A 216 16.49 21.30 7.32
CA ARG A 216 16.52 22.75 7.08
C ARG A 216 15.18 23.29 6.60
N THR A 217 14.52 24.06 7.44
CA THR A 217 13.15 24.58 7.22
C THR A 217 13.09 25.75 6.24
N ASP A 218 14.15 26.57 6.20
CA ASP A 218 14.34 27.69 5.29
C ASP A 218 14.39 27.28 3.81
N THR A 219 14.88 26.06 3.53
CA THR A 219 15.00 25.53 2.16
C THR A 219 13.71 24.93 1.59
N ILE A 220 12.63 24.83 2.39
CA ILE A 220 11.40 24.13 1.99
C ILE A 220 10.65 24.83 0.87
N LYS A 221 10.40 26.14 1.00
CA LYS A 221 9.65 26.87 -0.02
C LYS A 221 10.38 26.90 -1.38
N PRO A 222 11.71 27.15 -1.44
CA PRO A 222 12.48 26.96 -2.67
C PRO A 222 12.42 25.53 -3.24
N PHE A 223 12.49 24.51 -2.37
CA PHE A 223 12.35 23.12 -2.77
C PHE A 223 11.00 22.82 -3.44
N ILE A 224 9.89 23.27 -2.82
CA ILE A 224 8.55 23.09 -3.38
C ILE A 224 8.42 23.85 -4.70
N ASN A 225 8.92 25.09 -4.81
CA ASN A 225 8.91 25.82 -6.09
C ASN A 225 9.63 25.05 -7.20
N ASN A 226 10.83 24.52 -6.95
CA ASN A 226 11.56 23.72 -7.93
C ASN A 226 10.77 22.46 -8.35
N LEU A 227 10.10 21.80 -7.39
CA LEU A 227 9.24 20.66 -7.70
C LEU A 227 8.06 21.07 -8.60
N LEU A 228 7.40 22.19 -8.30
CA LEU A 228 6.30 22.72 -9.12
C LEU A 228 6.78 23.11 -10.51
N ASP A 229 7.96 23.72 -10.64
CA ASP A 229 8.55 24.09 -11.94
C ASP A 229 8.82 22.86 -12.81
N GLN A 230 9.35 21.78 -12.23
CA GLN A 230 9.56 20.51 -12.93
C GLN A 230 8.24 19.87 -13.37
N LEU A 231 7.22 19.89 -12.49
CA LEU A 231 5.88 19.41 -12.82
C LEU A 231 5.22 20.27 -13.91
N ASN A 232 5.38 21.59 -13.86
CA ASN A 232 4.85 22.51 -14.86
C ASN A 232 5.53 22.36 -16.22
N ALA A 233 6.86 22.22 -16.24
CA ALA A 233 7.61 21.97 -17.46
C ALA A 233 7.13 20.68 -18.15
N ARG A 234 6.77 19.66 -17.36
CA ARG A 234 6.32 18.37 -17.89
C ARG A 234 4.83 18.33 -18.27
N TYR A 235 3.97 18.86 -17.42
CA TYR A 235 2.51 18.66 -17.49
C TYR A 235 1.72 19.91 -17.86
N ARG A 236 2.37 21.10 -17.89
CA ARG A 236 1.74 22.38 -18.20
C ARG A 236 0.54 22.70 -17.29
N CYS A 237 0.61 22.29 -16.02
CA CYS A 237 -0.47 22.47 -15.06
C CYS A 237 -0.57 23.90 -14.49
N GLY A 238 0.45 24.74 -14.67
CA GLY A 238 0.48 26.11 -14.16
C GLY A 238 0.43 26.17 -12.62
N LEU A 239 1.00 25.19 -11.94
CA LEU A 239 1.03 25.09 -10.49
C LEU A 239 1.91 26.17 -9.88
N ILE A 240 1.38 26.93 -8.94
CA ILE A 240 2.10 27.95 -8.19
C ILE A 240 1.83 27.81 -6.69
N ILE A 241 2.72 28.37 -5.89
CA ILE A 241 2.43 28.63 -4.48
C ILE A 241 1.61 29.92 -4.40
N ASP A 242 0.43 29.84 -3.80
CA ASP A 242 -0.42 31.00 -3.55
C ASP A 242 0.34 32.02 -2.67
N PRO A 243 0.44 33.29 -3.10
CA PRO A 243 1.09 34.32 -2.30
C PRO A 243 0.36 34.61 -0.98
N SER A 244 -0.94 34.31 -0.91
CA SER A 244 -1.81 34.59 0.24
C SER A 244 -1.81 33.41 1.21
N ALA A 245 -0.73 33.26 1.97
CA ALA A 245 -0.64 32.20 2.97
C ALA A 245 -1.73 32.31 4.05
N LEU A 246 -2.42 31.20 4.31
CA LEU A 246 -3.28 31.06 5.48
C LEU A 246 -2.38 30.98 6.72
N ARG A 247 -2.90 31.36 7.91
CA ARG A 247 -2.13 31.32 9.15
C ARG A 247 -2.87 30.63 10.28
N VAL A 248 -2.09 29.93 11.10
CA VAL A 248 -2.50 29.38 12.38
C VAL A 248 -1.42 29.71 13.40
N GLY A 249 -1.70 30.65 14.30
CA GLY A 249 -0.68 31.22 15.18
C GLY A 249 0.46 31.82 14.37
N THR A 250 1.69 31.35 14.61
CA THR A 250 2.90 31.75 13.88
C THR A 250 3.16 30.90 12.63
N THR A 251 2.45 29.78 12.46
CA THR A 251 2.67 28.84 11.36
C THR A 251 1.92 29.29 10.11
N ALA A 252 2.66 29.46 9.01
CA ALA A 252 2.12 29.77 7.70
C ALA A 252 1.76 28.49 6.94
N ILE A 253 0.59 28.50 6.31
CA ILE A 253 0.07 27.42 5.47
C ILE A 253 -0.01 27.96 4.04
N TYR A 254 0.73 27.32 3.14
CA TYR A 254 0.81 27.69 1.75
C TYR A 254 -0.05 26.74 0.91
N THR A 255 -0.98 27.30 0.14
CA THR A 255 -1.82 26.56 -0.80
C THR A 255 -1.14 26.46 -2.17
N LEU A 256 -1.43 25.37 -2.87
CA LEU A 256 -0.99 25.13 -4.24
C LEU A 256 -2.15 25.41 -5.20
N GLU A 257 -1.97 26.37 -6.10
CA GLU A 257 -2.98 26.80 -7.07
C GLU A 257 -2.58 26.39 -8.49
N ALA A 258 -3.54 25.91 -9.28
CA ALA A 258 -3.37 25.74 -10.72
C ALA A 258 -3.88 26.98 -11.46
N THR A 259 -2.97 27.66 -12.17
CA THR A 259 -3.29 28.84 -12.99
C THR A 259 -3.75 28.48 -14.41
N ALA A 260 -3.44 27.26 -14.86
CA ALA A 260 -3.94 26.76 -16.14
C ALA A 260 -5.37 26.20 -16.00
N ALA A 261 -6.18 26.34 -17.05
CA ALA A 261 -7.52 25.77 -17.12
C ALA A 261 -7.46 24.23 -17.17
N ASN A 262 -7.40 23.60 -16.00
CA ASN A 262 -7.38 22.15 -15.84
C ASN A 262 -8.25 21.72 -14.64
N TRP A 263 -8.37 20.41 -14.43
CA TRP A 263 -9.20 19.86 -13.36
C TRP A 263 -8.73 20.22 -11.94
N LEU A 264 -7.47 20.63 -11.75
CA LEU A 264 -6.98 21.10 -10.45
C LEU A 264 -7.48 22.51 -10.14
N ALA A 265 -7.71 23.34 -11.17
CA ALA A 265 -8.23 24.69 -11.01
C ALA A 265 -9.68 24.72 -10.50
N THR A 266 -10.42 23.61 -10.63
CA THR A 266 -11.81 23.49 -10.14
C THR A 266 -11.91 22.96 -8.70
N ILE A 267 -10.78 22.57 -8.09
CA ILE A 267 -10.76 22.08 -6.71
C ILE A 267 -10.75 23.26 -5.75
N GLU A 268 -11.82 23.37 -4.96
CA GLU A 268 -11.95 24.46 -3.98
C GLU A 268 -11.02 24.29 -2.77
N ASP A 269 -10.91 23.07 -2.25
CA ASP A 269 -10.03 22.76 -1.14
C ASP A 269 -8.67 22.28 -1.66
N ARG A 270 -7.86 23.27 -2.03
CA ARG A 270 -6.56 23.10 -2.68
C ARG A 270 -5.59 22.28 -1.83
N PRO A 271 -4.67 21.52 -2.45
CA PRO A 271 -3.52 20.97 -1.73
C PRO A 271 -2.73 22.08 -1.04
N ALA A 272 -2.14 21.77 0.10
CA ALA A 272 -1.41 22.74 0.90
C ALA A 272 -0.22 22.10 1.61
N PHE A 273 0.72 22.95 2.02
CA PHE A 273 1.81 22.55 2.90
C PHE A 273 2.08 23.58 3.98
N ALA A 274 2.67 23.12 5.08
CA ALA A 274 3.15 23.95 6.17
C ALA A 274 4.47 23.39 6.71
N VAL A 275 5.23 24.25 7.36
CA VAL A 275 6.41 23.85 8.13
C VAL A 275 6.14 24.17 9.58
N ASP A 276 6.19 23.15 10.42
CA ASP A 276 5.95 23.27 11.86
C ASP A 276 7.09 22.60 12.63
N GLY A 277 7.89 23.42 13.33
CA GLY A 277 9.17 22.96 13.85
C GLY A 277 10.06 22.42 12.71
N GLN A 278 10.53 21.18 12.85
CA GLN A 278 11.32 20.47 11.82
C GLN A 278 10.47 19.56 10.92
N TRP A 279 9.16 19.72 10.91
CA TRP A 279 8.26 18.88 10.12
C TRP A 279 7.70 19.65 8.93
N LEU A 280 7.95 19.14 7.73
CA LEU A 280 7.18 19.50 6.54
C LEU A 280 5.91 18.64 6.53
N ILE A 281 4.77 19.31 6.52
CA ILE A 281 3.45 18.69 6.47
C ILE A 281 2.83 19.04 5.12
N LEU A 282 2.60 18.03 4.27
CA LEU A 282 1.85 18.17 3.03
C LEU A 282 0.44 17.63 3.27
N SER A 283 -0.58 18.29 2.75
CA SER A 283 -1.95 17.77 2.79
C SER A 283 -2.63 17.94 1.43
N SER A 284 -3.46 16.97 1.07
CA SER A 284 -4.33 17.08 -0.11
C SER A 284 -5.36 18.20 0.01
N ASN A 285 -5.61 18.72 1.22
CA ASN A 285 -6.66 19.69 1.50
C ASN A 285 -6.20 20.75 2.52
N ALA A 286 -6.20 22.02 2.11
CA ALA A 286 -5.81 23.16 2.93
C ALA A 286 -6.63 23.27 4.22
N ARG A 287 -7.95 23.01 4.16
CA ARG A 287 -8.79 23.08 5.36
C ARG A 287 -8.49 21.97 6.35
N SER A 288 -8.18 20.76 5.89
CA SER A 288 -7.75 19.66 6.77
C SER A 288 -6.46 20.05 7.49
N LEU A 289 -5.46 20.53 6.75
CA LEU A 289 -4.20 21.00 7.33
C LEU A 289 -4.40 22.13 8.33
N LEU A 290 -5.28 23.09 8.02
CA LEU A 290 -5.61 24.18 8.92
C LEU A 290 -6.28 23.70 10.21
N LYS A 291 -7.19 22.72 10.15
CA LYS A 291 -7.80 22.11 11.36
C LYS A 291 -6.77 21.36 12.20
N LEU A 292 -5.97 20.51 11.55
CA LEU A 292 -4.86 19.80 12.17
C LEU A 292 -3.89 20.75 12.87
N LEU A 293 -3.60 21.89 12.24
CA LEU A 293 -2.68 22.87 12.80
C LEU A 293 -3.30 23.70 13.93
N LYS A 294 -4.61 23.95 13.87
CA LYS A 294 -5.37 24.78 14.83
C LYS A 294 -5.61 24.13 16.17
N ASP A 295 -5.59 22.81 16.25
CA ASP A 295 -5.83 22.08 17.49
C ASP A 295 -4.50 21.85 18.23
N PRO A 296 -4.22 22.61 19.30
CA PRO A 296 -2.95 22.57 20.03
C PRO A 296 -2.94 21.50 21.13
N SER A 297 -3.84 20.51 21.11
CA SER A 297 -3.86 19.36 22.04
C SER A 297 -2.53 18.58 22.11
N THR A 298 -1.56 18.95 21.28
CA THR A 298 -0.16 18.52 21.24
C THR A 298 0.74 19.22 22.26
N THR A 299 0.40 19.15 23.55
CA THR A 299 1.40 19.20 24.63
C THR A 299 1.20 17.98 25.51
N ALA A 300 2.02 16.96 25.28
CA ALA A 300 2.24 15.76 26.13
C ALA A 300 1.10 15.44 27.11
N SER A 301 -0.08 15.07 26.58
CA SER A 301 -1.18 14.68 27.44
C SER A 301 -0.91 13.26 27.93
N ALA A 302 -0.95 13.07 29.25
CA ALA A 302 -0.87 11.80 29.96
C ALA A 302 -2.08 10.87 29.70
N GLY A 303 -2.61 10.90 28.48
CA GLY A 303 -3.72 10.11 28.01
C GLY A 303 -3.28 8.70 27.55
N PRO A 304 -4.25 7.79 27.36
CA PRO A 304 -3.96 6.48 26.81
C PRO A 304 -3.30 6.60 25.44
N GLN A 305 -2.22 5.84 25.20
CA GLN A 305 -1.56 5.81 23.90
C GLN A 305 -2.55 5.42 22.79
N PRO A 306 -2.52 6.12 21.64
CA PRO A 306 -3.32 5.77 20.48
C PRO A 306 -3.11 4.32 20.03
N ARG A 307 -4.15 3.72 19.46
CA ARG A 307 -4.18 2.30 19.07
C ARG A 307 -3.05 1.93 18.12
N TRP A 308 -2.78 2.78 17.14
CA TRP A 308 -1.69 2.56 16.19
C TRP A 308 -0.31 2.68 16.84
N GLN A 309 -0.17 3.53 17.87
CA GLN A 309 1.10 3.73 18.57
C GLN A 309 1.43 2.56 19.50
N LYS A 310 0.43 1.92 20.13
CA LYS A 310 0.63 0.68 20.88
C LYS A 310 1.30 -0.42 20.03
N ASN A 311 0.91 -0.52 18.75
CA ASN A 311 1.50 -1.48 17.82
C ASN A 311 2.97 -1.19 17.48
N LEU A 312 3.35 0.09 17.39
CA LEU A 312 4.76 0.47 17.23
C LEU A 312 5.61 0.00 18.40
N SER A 313 5.15 0.28 19.63
CA SER A 313 5.90 -0.04 20.84
C SER A 313 6.00 -1.55 21.09
N ALA A 314 4.98 -2.33 20.70
CA ALA A 314 4.94 -3.76 20.95
C ALA A 314 5.89 -4.58 20.06
N HIS A 315 6.18 -4.13 18.83
CA HIS A 315 6.83 -4.96 17.81
C HIS A 315 8.18 -4.43 17.31
N ASN A 316 8.62 -3.25 17.77
CA ASN A 316 9.83 -2.59 17.30
C ASN A 316 10.00 -2.62 15.75
N PRO A 317 8.96 -2.25 14.98
CA PRO A 317 8.94 -2.50 13.55
C PRO A 317 9.85 -1.53 12.78
N SER A 318 10.36 -1.94 11.62
CA SER A 318 11.02 -1.08 10.63
C SER A 318 10.05 -0.44 9.64
N MET A 319 8.84 -0.98 9.52
CA MET A 319 7.73 -0.45 8.72
C MET A 319 6.43 -0.75 9.43
N LEU A 320 5.47 0.18 9.41
CA LEU A 320 4.12 -0.07 9.94
C LEU A 320 3.07 0.54 9.01
N ILE A 321 2.03 -0.22 8.70
CA ILE A 321 0.77 0.26 8.15
C ILE A 321 -0.32 -0.19 9.10
N TRP A 322 -1.19 0.73 9.51
CA TRP A 322 -2.34 0.45 10.33
C TRP A 322 -3.56 1.15 9.73
N ALA A 323 -4.71 0.50 9.76
CA ALA A 323 -5.96 1.07 9.29
C ALA A 323 -7.16 0.60 10.15
N ASP A 324 -8.07 1.54 10.43
CA ASP A 324 -9.45 1.24 10.80
C ASP A 324 -10.21 0.92 9.51
N LEU A 325 -10.43 -0.35 9.24
CA LEU A 325 -11.03 -0.85 8.01
C LEU A 325 -12.50 -0.45 7.87
N ASP A 326 -13.25 -0.33 8.97
CA ASP A 326 -14.65 0.09 8.90
C ASP A 326 -14.74 1.57 8.48
N ILE A 327 -13.99 2.44 9.17
CA ILE A 327 -14.00 3.87 8.84
C ILE A 327 -13.33 4.12 7.48
N CYS A 328 -12.21 3.45 7.16
CA CYS A 328 -11.58 3.54 5.85
C CYS A 328 -12.51 3.11 4.72
N GLY A 329 -13.17 1.96 4.87
CA GLY A 329 -14.11 1.46 3.88
C GLY A 329 -15.20 2.49 3.59
N ARG A 330 -15.85 3.04 4.62
CA ARG A 330 -16.87 4.10 4.47
C ARG A 330 -16.31 5.36 3.83
N ALA A 331 -15.17 5.86 4.32
CA ALA A 331 -14.61 7.14 3.91
C ALA A 331 -14.11 7.13 2.44
N LEU A 332 -13.65 5.98 1.94
CA LEU A 332 -13.09 5.86 0.59
C LEU A 332 -14.14 5.59 -0.49
N GLN A 333 -15.36 5.16 -0.14
CA GLN A 333 -16.40 4.84 -1.14
C GLN A 333 -16.71 6.01 -2.09
N LEU A 334 -16.91 7.21 -1.52
CA LEU A 334 -17.26 8.40 -2.30
C LEU A 334 -16.10 8.88 -3.19
N PRO A 335 -14.87 9.07 -2.68
CA PRO A 335 -13.71 9.40 -3.52
C PRO A 335 -13.46 8.41 -4.65
N LEU A 336 -13.56 7.10 -4.38
CA LEU A 336 -13.37 6.08 -5.41
C LEU A 336 -14.45 6.16 -6.50
N THR A 337 -15.68 6.47 -6.11
CA THR A 337 -16.79 6.70 -7.05
C THR A 337 -16.57 7.96 -7.88
N GLY A 338 -16.14 9.05 -7.24
CA GLY A 338 -15.79 10.30 -7.93
C GLY A 338 -14.63 10.13 -8.90
N LEU A 339 -13.59 9.37 -8.51
CA LEU A 339 -12.45 9.07 -9.36
C LEU A 339 -12.84 8.22 -10.58
N ARG A 340 -13.81 7.31 -10.43
CA ARG A 340 -14.43 6.60 -11.57
C ARG A 340 -15.16 7.56 -12.51
N ALA A 341 -15.92 8.52 -11.98
CA ALA A 341 -16.67 9.50 -12.79
C ALA A 341 -15.76 10.52 -13.50
N LEU A 342 -14.69 10.98 -12.85
CA LEU A 342 -13.69 11.85 -13.49
C LEU A 342 -12.98 11.14 -14.64
N ARG A 343 -12.78 9.83 -14.57
CA ARG A 343 -12.17 9.03 -15.64
C ARG A 343 -13.05 8.83 -16.87
N SER A 344 -14.37 8.99 -16.76
CA SER A 344 -15.24 9.03 -17.94
C SER A 344 -15.12 10.34 -18.74
N THR A 345 -14.29 11.30 -18.29
CA THR A 345 -13.99 12.51 -19.06
C THR A 345 -12.75 12.34 -19.94
N PRO A 346 -12.74 12.88 -21.18
CA PRO A 346 -11.64 12.72 -22.13
C PRO A 346 -10.32 13.38 -21.71
N ALA A 347 -10.31 14.16 -20.61
CA ALA A 347 -9.13 14.85 -20.09
C ALA A 347 -8.41 14.10 -18.94
N ALA A 348 -8.86 12.88 -18.60
CA ALA A 348 -8.30 12.12 -17.48
C ALA A 348 -6.93 11.48 -17.83
N PRO A 349 -5.95 11.47 -16.91
CA PRO A 349 -4.65 10.86 -17.15
C PRO A 349 -4.77 9.33 -17.33
N PRO A 350 -4.03 8.74 -18.29
CA PRO A 350 -4.00 7.29 -18.50
C PRO A 350 -3.10 6.63 -17.45
N ALA A 351 -3.62 6.33 -16.26
CA ALA A 351 -2.92 5.46 -15.31
C ALA A 351 -3.89 4.74 -14.34
N ALA A 352 -3.72 3.42 -14.25
CA ALA A 352 -4.54 2.39 -13.60
C ALA A 352 -5.88 2.06 -14.30
N SER A 353 -6.08 0.79 -14.65
CA SER A 353 -7.26 0.32 -15.39
C SER A 353 -8.56 0.71 -14.66
N GLY A 354 -9.55 1.23 -15.40
CA GLY A 354 -10.88 1.52 -14.82
C GLY A 354 -11.54 0.31 -14.15
N ALA A 355 -11.10 -0.89 -14.51
CA ALA A 355 -11.51 -2.17 -13.91
C ALA A 355 -11.04 -2.35 -12.45
N MET A 356 -9.98 -1.67 -12.01
CA MET A 356 -9.44 -1.85 -10.65
C MET A 356 -10.30 -1.15 -9.59
N ILE A 357 -10.97 -0.04 -9.93
CA ILE A 357 -11.75 0.74 -8.96
C ILE A 357 -12.93 -0.06 -8.40
N PRO A 358 -13.79 -0.72 -9.22
CA PRO A 358 -14.84 -1.60 -8.70
C PRO A 358 -14.27 -2.70 -7.77
N THR A 359 -13.17 -3.34 -8.16
CA THR A 359 -12.52 -4.37 -7.34
C THR A 359 -12.08 -3.81 -5.98
N ILE A 360 -11.43 -2.66 -5.95
CA ILE A 360 -11.02 -2.01 -4.69
C ILE A 360 -12.24 -1.65 -3.84
N LYS A 361 -13.32 -1.13 -4.45
CA LYS A 361 -14.54 -0.78 -3.71
C LYS A 361 -15.20 -2.01 -3.08
N THR A 362 -15.33 -3.10 -3.83
CA THR A 362 -15.88 -4.37 -3.34
C THR A 362 -15.00 -4.93 -2.23
N TRP A 363 -13.69 -5.01 -2.46
CA TRP A 363 -12.74 -5.45 -1.44
C TRP A 363 -12.84 -4.63 -0.16
N LEU A 364 -12.93 -3.29 -0.26
CA LEU A 364 -13.10 -2.42 0.90
C LEU A 364 -14.39 -2.76 1.65
N GLU A 365 -15.53 -2.96 0.97
CA GLU A 365 -16.77 -3.36 1.65
C GLU A 365 -16.64 -4.72 2.35
N ASP A 366 -15.96 -5.68 1.71
CA ASP A 366 -15.79 -7.04 2.23
C ASP A 366 -14.91 -7.06 3.49
N VAL A 367 -13.91 -6.18 3.59
CA VAL A 367 -12.99 -6.13 4.75
C VAL A 367 -13.47 -5.24 5.90
N ARG A 368 -14.52 -4.41 5.70
CA ARG A 368 -15.06 -3.53 6.76
C ARG A 368 -15.44 -4.27 8.05
N PRO A 369 -16.13 -5.44 8.00
CA PRO A 369 -16.52 -6.17 9.21
C PRO A 369 -15.33 -6.59 10.09
N LEU A 370 -14.13 -6.68 9.51
CA LEU A 370 -12.91 -7.09 10.19
C LEU A 370 -12.31 -5.97 11.08
N LYS A 371 -12.87 -4.75 11.05
CA LYS A 371 -12.55 -3.58 11.89
C LYS A 371 -11.14 -3.02 11.75
N THR A 372 -10.10 -3.81 11.94
CA THR A 372 -8.71 -3.33 11.93
C THR A 372 -7.83 -4.17 11.03
N GLY A 373 -6.91 -3.50 10.34
CA GLY A 373 -5.86 -4.12 9.54
C GLY A 373 -4.52 -3.53 9.93
N ARG A 374 -3.51 -4.39 10.09
CA ARG A 374 -2.14 -4.00 10.38
C ARG A 374 -1.16 -4.82 9.57
N LEU A 375 -0.14 -4.15 9.08
CA LEU A 375 0.98 -4.73 8.34
C LEU A 375 2.26 -4.14 8.92
N TRP A 376 3.17 -4.95 9.42
CA TRP A 376 4.44 -4.44 9.92
C TRP A 376 5.61 -5.31 9.52
N MET A 377 6.77 -4.70 9.37
CA MET A 377 8.01 -5.41 9.08
C MET A 377 8.91 -5.37 10.31
N GLU A 378 9.50 -6.50 10.68
CA GLU A 378 10.48 -6.54 11.77
C GLU A 378 11.75 -5.77 11.39
N ALA A 379 12.39 -5.15 12.38
CA ALA A 379 13.65 -4.41 12.18
C ALA A 379 14.90 -5.32 12.19
N GLU A 380 14.81 -6.49 12.83
CA GLU A 380 15.97 -7.36 13.08
C GLU A 380 15.95 -8.61 12.21
N GLY A 381 17.13 -9.00 11.71
CA GLY A 381 17.34 -10.24 10.97
C GLY A 381 17.86 -10.05 9.55
N ALA A 382 18.63 -11.04 9.06
CA ALA A 382 19.12 -11.06 7.68
C ALA A 382 18.01 -11.25 6.63
N ALA A 383 16.81 -11.65 7.08
CA ALA A 383 15.62 -11.82 6.27
C ALA A 383 14.40 -11.23 7.02
N PRO A 384 14.05 -9.95 6.78
CA PRO A 384 12.99 -9.29 7.51
C PRO A 384 11.64 -9.96 7.18
N ARG A 385 10.86 -10.21 8.23
CA ARG A 385 9.53 -10.78 8.15
C ARG A 385 8.50 -9.67 8.15
N LEU A 386 7.52 -9.80 7.26
CA LEU A 386 6.38 -8.91 7.14
C LEU A 386 5.17 -9.63 7.72
N HIS A 387 4.59 -9.08 8.77
CA HIS A 387 3.43 -9.63 9.45
C HIS A 387 2.18 -8.89 9.00
N LEU A 388 1.15 -9.63 8.63
CA LEU A 388 -0.17 -9.13 8.28
C LEU A 388 -1.17 -9.66 9.30
N GLU A 389 -1.92 -8.75 9.92
CA GLU A 389 -3.08 -9.12 10.70
C GLU A 389 -4.29 -8.28 10.32
N ILE A 390 -5.43 -8.95 10.16
CA ILE A 390 -6.72 -8.35 9.83
C ILE A 390 -7.75 -9.00 10.76
N GLY A 391 -8.65 -8.22 11.32
CA GLY A 391 -9.68 -8.73 12.22
C GLY A 391 -9.75 -7.97 13.54
N SER A 392 -10.80 -8.26 14.30
CA SER A 392 -10.88 -7.85 15.70
C SER A 392 -9.89 -8.74 16.46
N GLN A 393 -8.80 -8.20 16.98
CA GLN A 393 -7.97 -9.02 17.86
C GLN A 393 -8.85 -9.55 19.00
N PRO A 394 -8.90 -10.87 19.25
CA PRO A 394 -9.07 -11.29 20.62
C PRO A 394 -7.88 -10.69 21.34
N GLU A 395 -8.09 -9.93 22.41
CA GLU A 395 -7.02 -9.65 23.35
C GLU A 395 -6.44 -11.02 23.72
N ARG A 396 -5.30 -11.40 23.13
CA ARG A 396 -4.57 -12.60 23.54
C ARG A 396 -4.13 -12.27 24.96
N GLY A 397 -4.97 -12.66 25.92
CA GLY A 397 -4.65 -12.67 27.32
C GLY A 397 -3.31 -13.35 27.43
N VAL A 398 -2.33 -12.58 27.87
CA VAL A 398 -0.99 -13.08 28.09
C VAL A 398 -1.07 -14.07 29.25
N SER A 399 -1.25 -15.36 28.93
CA SER A 399 -0.93 -16.44 29.85
C SER A 399 0.58 -16.62 29.79
N PHE A 400 1.30 -15.94 30.68
CA PHE A 400 2.67 -16.32 30.98
C PHE A 400 2.67 -17.68 31.72
N PRO A 401 3.64 -18.57 31.44
CA PRO A 401 3.95 -19.68 32.34
C PRO A 401 4.45 -19.18 33.70
#